data_AF-F3G357-F1
#
_entry.id   AF-F3G357-F1
#
_cell.length_a   1.000
_cell.length_b   1.000
_cell.length_c   1.000
_cell.angle_alpha   90.00
_cell.angle_beta   90.00
_cell.angle_gamma   90.00
#
_symmetry.space_group_name_H-M   'P 1'
#
loop_
_entity.id
_entity.type
_entity.pdbx_description
1 polymer ?
#
loop_
_entity_poly.entity_id
_entity_poly.type
_entity_poly.pdbx_seq_one_letter_code
_entity_poly.pdbx_strand_id
1 'polypeptide(L)' 'MTRTEHYRACHLCEAICGLVIETVVEADSAPRITSIKGDPLDTFSRGHICPKAVALQGIHH' A
#
# COMPACT_ATOMS: atom_id res chain seq x y z
N MET A 1 15.79 -2.49 -12.40
CA MET A 1 14.44 -2.41 -11.80
C MET A 1 14.55 -2.88 -10.36
N THR A 2 14.34 -1.99 -9.39
CA THR A 2 14.45 -2.32 -7.97
C THR A 2 13.05 -2.40 -7.37
N ARG A 3 12.72 -3.51 -6.70
CA ARG A 3 11.44 -3.69 -6.00
C ARG A 3 11.63 -3.42 -4.51
N THR A 4 10.75 -2.61 -3.96
CA THR A 4 10.75 -2.22 -2.54
C THR A 4 9.37 -2.44 -1.95
N GLU A 5 9.32 -2.97 -0.73
CA GLU A 5 8.11 -3.11 0.07
C GLU A 5 8.04 -1.99 1.12
N HIS A 6 6.85 -1.43 1.29
CA HIS A 6 6.56 -0.35 2.24
C HIS A 6 5.40 -0.77 3.14
N TYR A 7 5.62 -0.72 4.45
CA TYR A 7 4.58 -0.92 5.44
C TYR A 7 4.00 0.43 5.83
N ARG A 8 2.70 0.64 5.63
CA ARG A 8 2.03 1.94 5.85
C ARG A 8 0.65 1.74 6.45
N ALA A 9 0.22 2.72 7.24
CA ALA A 9 -1.16 2.80 7.69
C ALA A 9 -2.06 3.36 6.57
N CYS A 10 -3.28 2.85 6.48
CA CYS A 10 -4.33 3.40 5.60
C CYS A 10 -5.01 4.59 6.28
N HIS A 11 -5.04 5.76 5.64
CA HIS A 11 -5.60 6.98 6.24
C HIS A 11 -6.99 7.36 5.71
N LEU A 12 -7.65 6.46 4.97
CA LEU A 12 -8.93 6.75 4.32
C LEU A 12 -10.17 6.58 5.22
N CYS A 13 -9.98 5.97 6.39
CA CYS A 13 -10.99 5.91 7.46
C CYS A 13 -10.30 5.79 8.81
N GLU A 14 -11.08 5.95 9.87
CA GLU A 14 -10.70 5.88 11.28
C GLU A 14 -10.18 4.51 11.74
N ALA A 15 -10.40 3.45 10.94
CA ALA A 15 -9.92 2.10 11.24
C ALA A 15 -8.38 1.96 11.13
N ILE A 16 -7.72 2.83 10.35
CA ILE A 16 -6.25 2.91 10.22
C ILE A 16 -5.57 1.54 10.00
N CYS A 17 -6.13 0.73 9.09
CA CYS A 17 -5.60 -0.62 8.81
C CYS A 17 -4.15 -0.60 8.28
N GLY A 18 -3.35 -1.60 8.64
CA GLY A 18 -2.01 -1.80 8.07
C GLY A 18 -2.03 -2.29 6.62
N LEU A 19 -1.13 -1.77 5.80
CA LEU A 19 -0.96 -2.11 4.38
C LEU A 19 0.50 -2.41 4.05
N VAL A 20 0.68 -3.33 3.11
CA VAL A 20 1.95 -3.59 2.42
C VAL A 20 1.82 -3.08 0.99
N ILE A 21 2.67 -2.11 0.64
CA ILE A 21 2.70 -1.48 -0.68
C ILE A 21 4.01 -1.87 -1.36
N GLU A 22 3.89 -2.46 -2.54
CA GLU A 22 5.04 -2.81 -3.36
C GLU A 22 5.25 -1.75 -4.43
N THR A 23 6.49 -1.27 -4.57
CA THR A 23 6.88 -0.32 -5.61
C THR A 23 8.05 -0.85 -6.43
N VAL A 24 8.08 -0.52 -7.71
CA VAL A 24 9.22 -0.75 -8.59
C VAL A 24 9.77 0.58 -9.07
N VAL A 25 11.09 0.72 -9.05
CA VAL A 25 11.83 1.87 -9.58
C VAL A 25 12.67 1.42 -10.77
N GLU A 26 12.55 2.12 -11.90
CA GLU A 26 13.43 1.95 -13.06
C GLU A 26 14.51 3.04 -13.05
N ALA A 27 15.58 2.86 -13.84
CA ALA A 27 16.64 3.87 -13.92
C ALA A 27 16.04 5.17 -14.45
N ASP A 28 16.30 6.28 -13.74
CA ASP A 28 15.80 7.62 -14.06
C ASP A 28 14.26 7.77 -14.10
N SER A 29 13.51 6.89 -13.42
CA SER A 29 12.05 6.98 -13.31
C SER A 29 11.56 7.23 -11.87
N ALA A 30 10.35 7.78 -11.75
CA ALA A 30 9.65 7.80 -10.46
C ALA A 30 9.26 6.36 -10.02
N PRO A 31 9.11 6.11 -8.70
CA PRO A 31 8.60 4.84 -8.20
C PRO A 31 7.16 4.58 -8.66
N ARG A 32 6.90 3.38 -9.18
CA ARG A 32 5.56 2.93 -9.58
C ARG A 32 5.05 1.89 -8.60
N ILE A 33 3.84 2.07 -8.09
CA ILE A 33 3.16 1.06 -7.27
C ILE A 33 2.80 -0.15 -8.15
N THR A 34 3.16 -1.35 -7.72
CA THR A 34 2.82 -2.61 -8.39
C THR A 34 1.79 -3.44 -7.61
N SER A 35 1.68 -3.24 -6.30
CA SER A 35 0.71 -3.95 -5.47
C SER A 35 0.36 -3.17 -4.20
N ILE A 36 -0.88 -3.30 -3.75
CA ILE A 36 -1.33 -2.88 -2.41
C ILE A 36 -2.09 -4.05 -1.80
N LYS A 37 -1.67 -4.50 -0.63
CA LYS A 37 -2.27 -5.61 0.13
C LYS A 37 -2.45 -5.19 1.59
N GLY A 38 -3.36 -5.86 2.31
CA GLY A 38 -3.43 -5.74 3.76
C GLY A 38 -2.20 -6.36 4.41
N ASP A 39 -1.72 -5.75 5.50
CA ASP A 39 -0.62 -6.31 6.28
C ASP A 39 -1.11 -7.51 7.12
N PRO A 40 -0.63 -8.74 6.85
CA PRO A 40 -1.03 -9.92 7.61
C PRO A 40 -0.65 -9.85 9.10
N LEU A 41 0.36 -9.03 9.44
CA LEU A 41 0.86 -8.87 10.79
C LEU A 41 0.19 -7.72 11.55
N ASP A 42 -0.68 -6.94 10.89
CA ASP A 42 -1.45 -5.89 11.55
C ASP A 42 -2.47 -6.51 12.52
N THR A 43 -2.35 -6.22 13.81
CA THR A 43 -3.19 -6.80 14.87
C THR A 43 -4.68 -6.52 14.66
N PHE A 44 -4.99 -5.35 14.09
CA PHE A 44 -6.36 -4.91 13.84
C PHE A 44 -6.96 -5.55 12.60
N SER A 45 -6.39 -5.30 11.42
CA SER A 45 -6.95 -5.75 10.14
C SER A 45 -6.57 -7.18 9.75
N ARG A 46 -5.45 -7.72 10.26
CA ARG A 46 -4.99 -9.10 10.03
C ARG A 46 -4.94 -9.49 8.56
N GLY A 47 -4.47 -8.58 7.71
CA GLY A 47 -4.36 -8.78 6.27
C GLY A 47 -5.63 -8.50 5.47
N HIS A 48 -6.76 -8.16 6.11
CA HIS A 48 -7.96 -7.76 5.39
C HIS A 48 -7.76 -6.40 4.71
N ILE A 49 -8.16 -6.32 3.44
CA ILE A 49 -8.11 -5.09 2.67
C ILE A 49 -9.52 -4.70 2.23
N CYS A 50 -9.91 -3.44 2.44
CA CYS A 50 -11.19 -2.91 1.98
C CYS A 50 -11.05 -2.20 0.62
N PRO A 51 -12.15 -2.01 -0.14
CA PRO A 51 -12.12 -1.31 -1.42
C PRO A 51 -11.54 0.11 -1.35
N LYS A 52 -11.66 0.80 -0.20
CA LYS A 52 -11.06 2.14 -0.01
C LYS A 52 -9.54 2.09 -0.13
N ALA A 53 -8.89 1.11 0.53
CA ALA A 53 -7.43 0.98 0.51
C ALA A 53 -6.88 0.69 -0.89
N VAL A 54 -7.62 -0.04 -1.71
CA VAL A 54 -7.26 -0.29 -3.13
C VAL A 54 -7.27 1.02 -3.93
N ALA A 55 -8.17 1.95 -3.60
CA ALA A 55 -8.25 3.25 -4.26
C ALA A 55 -7.04 4.17 -4.00
N LEU A 56 -6.16 3.87 -3.03
CA LEU A 56 -4.93 4.65 -2.78
C LEU A 56 -4.04 4.79 -4.02
N GLN A 57 -4.09 3.83 -4.96
CA GLN A 57 -3.35 3.93 -6.23
C GLN A 57 -3.77 5.14 -7.07
N GLY A 58 -5.01 5.61 -6.94
CA GLY A 58 -5.59 6.68 -7.76
C GLY A 58 -5.72 8.03 -7.07
N ILE A 59 -5.30 8.18 -5.81
CA ILE A 59 -5.53 9.41 -5.02
C ILE A 59 -4.31 10.36 -5.05
N HIS A 60 -3.19 9.95 -5.64
CA HIS A 60 -2.01 10.80 -5.82
C HIS A 60 -1.99 11.41 -7.23
N HIS A 61 -2.28 12.70 -7.32
CA HIS A 61 -2.06 13.57 -8.48
C HIS A 61 -0.81 14.42 -8.27
#